data_AF-A0A839XPY0-F1
#
_entry.id   AF-A0A839XPY0-F1
#
_cell.length_a   1.000
_cell.length_b   1.000
_cell.length_c   1.000
_cell.angle_alpha   90.00
_cell.angle_beta   90.00
_cell.angle_gamma   90.00
#
_symmetry.space_group_name_H-M   'P 1'
#
loop_
_entity.id
_entity.type
_entity.pdbx_description
1 polymer ?
#
loop_
_entity_poly.entity_id
_entity_poly.type
_entity_poly.pdbx_seq_one_letter_code
_entity_poly.pdbx_strand_id
1 'polypeptide(L)'
;MSTHRSRFHRSRLVTMLLGLLVALVGGLGSAAPTAGAELAAPVAAQAECGDTSGFETTPLGDLPAEATDTYELIQSDGPYPYPEDDTVFQNREGLLPDCDEGYYREYTVETPGSDDRGARRIVAGSGGEYFYTDDHYASFILIDTGDGGTPPPQEPACGDTSGLDTVALSSLSQEAQAVVADVRGGATGPTYENREGVLPDCDAGYYQLFDVGSEDRVISGEDGEIVYTPDHYTTFQAVDVNS
;
A
#
# COMPACT_ATOMS: atom_id res chain seq x y z
N MET A 1 -36.95 70.27 -4.54
CA MET A 1 -35.95 70.92 -3.67
C MET A 1 -34.83 69.92 -3.42
N SER A 2 -33.72 70.11 -4.12
CA SER A 2 -32.46 69.37 -3.98
C SER A 2 -31.38 70.43 -3.85
N THR A 3 -30.56 70.34 -2.80
CA THR A 3 -29.49 71.30 -2.48
C THR A 3 -28.37 70.53 -1.79
N HIS A 4 -27.06 70.73 -2.02
CA HIS A 4 -26.29 71.53 -2.98
C HIS A 4 -24.78 71.28 -2.64
N ARG A 5 -23.88 71.37 -3.65
CA ARG A 5 -22.46 71.86 -3.62
C ARG A 5 -21.36 70.79 -3.74
N SER A 6 -20.59 70.73 -4.84
CA SER A 6 -19.59 71.68 -5.42
C SER A 6 -18.34 71.79 -4.52
N ARG A 7 -17.06 71.72 -4.93
CA ARG A 7 -16.24 72.30 -6.03
C ARG A 7 -14.86 71.57 -5.96
N PHE A 8 -13.96 71.49 -6.94
CA PHE A 8 -13.23 72.56 -7.63
C PHE A 8 -12.38 71.96 -8.77
N HIS A 9 -12.41 72.61 -9.93
CA HIS A 9 -11.38 72.51 -10.98
C HIS A 9 -10.11 73.24 -10.56
N ARG A 10 -8.94 72.69 -10.87
CA ARG A 10 -7.75 73.47 -11.27
C ARG A 10 -6.94 72.73 -12.34
N SER A 11 -7.13 73.18 -13.58
CA SER A 11 -6.23 72.98 -14.72
C SER A 11 -5.02 73.92 -14.61
N ARG A 12 -3.83 73.44 -14.98
CA ARG A 12 -2.75 74.26 -15.55
C ARG A 12 -2.00 73.47 -16.62
N LEU A 13 -2.15 73.95 -17.85
CA LEU A 13 -1.45 73.63 -19.10
C LEU A 13 0.05 74.01 -19.08
N VAL A 14 0.73 73.66 -20.19
CA VAL A 14 1.85 74.35 -20.91
C VAL A 14 3.20 73.59 -20.86
N THR A 15 4.03 73.36 -21.90
CA THR A 15 4.05 73.49 -23.38
C THR A 15 5.38 72.89 -23.92
N MET A 16 5.34 72.21 -25.07
CA MET A 16 6.34 72.00 -26.16
C MET A 16 7.83 72.46 -26.05
N LEU A 17 8.80 71.64 -26.56
CA LEU A 17 9.58 71.77 -27.84
C LEU A 17 11.04 71.23 -27.83
N LEU A 18 11.33 70.50 -28.93
CA LEU A 18 12.54 70.05 -29.65
C LEU A 18 13.97 70.60 -29.31
N GLY A 19 14.98 69.71 -29.35
CA GLY A 19 16.42 70.06 -29.51
C GLY A 19 17.36 68.84 -29.68
N LEU A 20 17.99 68.73 -30.86
CA LEU A 20 18.98 67.73 -31.30
C LEU A 20 20.41 68.08 -30.79
N LEU A 21 21.25 67.08 -30.41
CA LEU A 21 22.69 66.91 -30.81
C LEU A 21 23.54 66.01 -29.85
N VAL A 22 24.03 64.90 -30.43
CA VAL A 22 25.43 64.37 -30.47
C VAL A 22 26.19 63.94 -29.19
N ALA A 23 26.44 62.62 -29.17
CA ALA A 23 27.65 61.85 -28.78
C ALA A 23 28.38 62.11 -27.43
N LEU A 24 28.59 61.03 -26.65
CA LEU A 24 29.80 60.18 -26.66
C LEU A 24 29.99 59.46 -25.29
N VAL A 25 30.49 58.22 -25.35
CA VAL A 25 31.21 57.46 -24.30
C VAL A 25 30.38 56.64 -23.28
N GLY A 26 30.69 55.33 -23.26
CA GLY A 26 30.75 54.57 -22.01
C GLY A 26 29.90 53.32 -21.98
N GLY A 27 30.42 52.20 -22.50
CA GLY A 27 29.77 50.90 -22.42
C GLY A 27 29.57 50.42 -20.98
N LEU A 28 28.33 50.05 -20.66
CA LEU A 28 28.01 49.15 -19.55
C LEU A 28 27.36 47.92 -20.17
N GLY A 29 28.03 46.77 -20.04
CA GLY A 29 27.48 45.49 -20.42
C GLY A 29 26.30 45.14 -19.52
N SER A 30 25.14 44.90 -20.14
CA SER A 30 24.00 44.28 -19.46
C SER A 30 24.31 42.80 -19.25
N ALA A 31 24.76 42.43 -18.05
CA ALA A 31 24.71 41.04 -17.61
C ALA A 31 23.24 40.68 -17.38
N ALA A 32 22.67 39.85 -18.25
CA ALA A 32 21.37 39.24 -18.01
C ALA A 32 21.47 38.29 -16.79
N PRO A 33 20.49 38.28 -15.87
CA PRO A 33 20.45 37.23 -14.87
C PRO A 33 20.09 35.92 -15.59
N THR A 34 21.00 34.96 -15.58
CA THR A 34 20.67 33.57 -15.89
C THR A 34 19.79 33.06 -14.76
N ALA A 35 18.49 32.91 -15.02
CA ALA A 35 17.61 32.16 -14.14
C ALA A 35 18.20 30.76 -13.97
N GLY A 36 18.64 30.44 -12.76
CA GLY A 36 19.02 29.08 -12.41
C GLY A 36 17.78 28.21 -12.59
N ALA A 37 17.88 27.21 -13.45
CA ALA A 37 16.92 26.12 -13.47
C ALA A 37 17.04 25.41 -12.12
N GLU A 38 16.07 25.65 -11.24
CA GLU A 38 15.88 24.84 -10.04
C GLU A 38 15.57 23.42 -10.53
N LEU A 39 16.49 22.50 -10.27
CA LEU A 39 16.31 21.09 -10.58
C LEU A 39 15.10 20.63 -9.78
N ALA A 40 14.02 20.24 -10.46
CA ALA A 40 12.88 19.60 -9.84
C ALA A 40 13.37 18.42 -9.02
N ALA A 41 13.06 18.40 -7.72
CA ALA A 41 13.32 17.25 -6.87
C ALA A 41 12.62 16.02 -7.48
N PRO A 42 13.23 14.83 -7.41
CA PRO A 42 12.54 13.62 -7.86
C PRO A 42 11.24 13.50 -7.05
N VAL A 43 10.10 13.44 -7.75
CA VAL A 43 8.86 12.99 -7.15
C VAL A 43 9.13 11.54 -6.75
N ALA A 44 9.13 11.26 -5.44
CA ALA A 44 9.24 9.89 -4.97
C ALA A 44 8.10 9.10 -5.63
N ALA A 45 8.42 7.97 -6.24
CA ALA A 45 7.39 7.08 -6.75
C ALA A 45 6.50 6.66 -5.58
N GLN A 46 5.19 6.74 -5.76
CA GLN A 46 4.22 6.23 -4.80
C GLN A 46 4.41 4.72 -4.65
N ALA A 47 4.23 4.19 -3.44
CA ALA A 47 4.34 2.76 -3.19
C ALA A 47 3.24 1.98 -3.95
N GLU A 48 3.54 0.77 -4.41
CA GLU A 48 2.54 -0.11 -5.04
C GLU A 48 1.45 -0.50 -4.03
N CYS A 49 0.22 -0.76 -4.49
CA CYS A 49 -0.87 -1.14 -3.60
C CYS A 49 -0.47 -2.26 -2.62
N GLY A 50 -0.73 -2.06 -1.33
CA GLY A 50 -0.39 -3.00 -0.26
C GLY A 50 1.05 -2.91 0.29
N ASP A 51 1.96 -2.17 -0.35
CA ASP A 51 3.31 -1.96 0.18
C ASP A 51 3.31 -0.88 1.28
N THR A 52 3.31 -1.32 2.54
CA THR A 52 3.37 -0.45 3.73
C THR A 52 4.77 -0.34 4.35
N SER A 53 5.80 -0.89 3.71
CA SER A 53 7.15 -1.00 4.28
C SER A 53 7.83 0.35 4.56
N GLY A 54 7.34 1.43 3.94
CA GLY A 54 7.84 2.79 4.12
C GLY A 54 7.25 3.58 5.29
N PHE A 55 6.26 3.05 6.01
CA PHE A 55 5.56 3.78 7.07
C PHE A 55 6.18 3.52 8.45
N GLU A 56 6.18 4.56 9.30
CA GLU A 56 6.36 4.35 10.73
C GLU A 56 5.15 3.57 11.26
N THR A 57 5.40 2.49 12.01
CA THR A 57 4.36 1.65 12.59
C THR A 57 4.23 1.92 14.09
N THR A 58 3.01 2.15 14.55
CA THR A 58 2.70 2.37 15.98
C THR A 58 1.58 1.44 16.42
N PRO A 59 1.72 0.74 17.56
CA PRO A 59 0.62 -0.04 18.13
C PRO A 59 -0.63 0.80 18.36
N LEU A 60 -1.82 0.27 18.06
CA LEU A 60 -3.09 0.96 18.26
C LEU A 60 -3.25 1.47 19.71
N GLY A 61 -2.82 0.65 20.68
CA GLY A 61 -2.86 1.02 22.10
C GLY A 61 -1.93 2.18 22.51
N ASP A 62 -0.98 2.56 21.64
CA ASP A 62 -0.06 3.68 21.86
C ASP A 62 -0.56 4.99 21.20
N LEU A 63 -1.66 4.92 20.42
CA LEU A 63 -2.36 6.09 19.88
C LEU A 63 -3.29 6.72 20.92
N PRO A 64 -3.84 7.93 20.68
CA PRO A 64 -4.90 8.47 21.52
C PRO A 64 -6.06 7.47 21.67
N ALA A 65 -6.67 7.39 22.86
CA ALA A 65 -7.71 6.40 23.15
C ALA A 65 -8.89 6.46 22.17
N GLU A 66 -9.20 7.66 21.65
CA GLU A 66 -10.25 7.86 20.67
C GLU A 66 -9.97 7.12 19.35
N ALA A 67 -8.70 6.84 19.01
CA ALA A 67 -8.36 6.03 17.84
C ALA A 67 -8.78 4.57 18.03
N THR A 68 -8.64 4.03 19.24
CA THR A 68 -9.15 2.69 19.59
C THR A 68 -10.67 2.66 19.50
N ASP A 69 -11.36 3.67 20.03
CA ASP A 69 -12.83 3.77 19.94
C ASP A 69 -13.29 3.80 18.47
N THR A 70 -12.62 4.59 17.61
CA THR A 70 -12.89 4.62 16.17
C THR A 70 -12.61 3.28 15.50
N TYR A 71 -11.49 2.61 15.84
CA TYR A 71 -11.18 1.29 15.31
C TYR A 71 -12.26 0.27 15.66
N GLU A 72 -12.73 0.23 16.91
CA GLU A 72 -13.81 -0.66 17.33
C GLU A 72 -15.12 -0.41 16.55
N LEU A 73 -15.44 0.85 16.25
CA LEU A 73 -16.58 1.20 15.39
C LEU A 73 -16.40 0.70 13.95
N ILE A 74 -15.20 0.79 13.38
CA ILE A 74 -14.90 0.24 12.05
C ILE A 74 -15.15 -1.28 12.05
N GLN A 75 -14.67 -1.98 13.09
CA GLN A 75 -14.84 -3.43 13.19
C GLN A 75 -16.30 -3.85 13.42
N SER A 76 -17.13 -2.98 13.98
CA SER A 76 -18.57 -3.24 14.18
C SER A 76 -19.47 -2.71 13.06
N ASP A 77 -18.90 -2.13 12.01
CA ASP A 77 -19.63 -1.42 10.93
C ASP A 77 -20.54 -0.29 11.47
N GLY A 78 -19.97 0.51 12.38
CA GLY A 78 -20.63 1.64 13.03
C GLY A 78 -21.52 1.23 14.21
N PRO A 79 -22.51 2.08 14.58
CA PRO A 79 -22.91 3.32 13.91
C PRO A 79 -21.85 4.42 14.02
N TYR A 80 -21.57 5.10 12.91
CA TYR A 80 -20.57 6.17 12.88
C TYR A 80 -21.12 7.53 13.35
N PRO A 81 -20.34 8.31 14.11
CA PRO A 81 -20.79 9.57 14.70
C PRO A 81 -20.91 10.70 13.68
N TYR A 82 -20.16 10.68 12.58
CA TYR A 82 -20.16 11.73 11.57
C TYR A 82 -20.65 11.24 10.21
N PRO A 83 -21.36 12.08 9.43
CA PRO A 83 -21.88 11.70 8.13
C PRO A 83 -20.80 11.50 7.05
N GLU A 84 -19.57 11.99 7.28
CA GLU A 84 -18.43 11.76 6.40
C GLU A 84 -17.64 10.48 6.73
N ASP A 85 -17.95 9.83 7.83
CA ASP A 85 -17.33 8.53 8.16
C ASP A 85 -17.80 7.47 7.15
N ASP A 86 -16.92 6.52 6.85
CA ASP A 86 -17.09 5.51 5.79
C ASP A 86 -17.17 6.09 4.36
N THR A 87 -16.83 7.36 4.15
CA THR A 87 -16.72 7.90 2.79
C THR A 87 -15.37 7.55 2.16
N VAL A 88 -15.31 7.57 0.82
CA VAL A 88 -14.09 7.23 0.07
C VAL A 88 -13.01 8.27 0.29
N PHE A 89 -11.85 7.83 0.78
CA PHE A 89 -10.63 8.61 0.80
C PHE A 89 -9.89 8.47 -0.54
N GLN A 90 -9.66 9.60 -1.22
CA GLN A 90 -9.18 9.59 -2.61
C GLN A 90 -7.65 9.50 -2.75
N ASN A 91 -6.89 9.64 -1.66
CA ASN A 91 -5.43 9.63 -1.68
C ASN A 91 -4.82 10.54 -2.78
N ARG A 92 -5.36 11.75 -2.97
CA ARG A 92 -4.98 12.64 -4.10
C ARG A 92 -3.53 13.11 -4.03
N GLU A 93 -3.02 13.25 -2.82
CA GLU A 93 -1.66 13.65 -2.52
C GLU A 93 -0.66 12.48 -2.69
N GLY A 94 -1.16 11.24 -2.89
CA GLY A 94 -0.34 10.05 -3.12
C GLY A 94 0.54 9.67 -1.93
N LEU A 95 0.04 9.90 -0.70
CA LEU A 95 0.78 9.63 0.53
C LEU A 95 0.61 8.18 1.01
N LEU A 96 -0.52 7.54 0.67
CA LEU A 96 -0.75 6.10 0.86
C LEU A 96 -0.36 5.33 -0.41
N PRO A 97 -0.20 4.00 -0.34
CA PRO A 97 0.02 3.16 -1.53
C PRO A 97 -1.00 3.42 -2.66
N ASP A 98 -0.57 3.25 -3.91
CA ASP A 98 -1.39 3.49 -5.10
C ASP A 98 -2.33 2.31 -5.35
N CYS A 99 -3.58 2.43 -4.90
CA CYS A 99 -4.63 1.43 -5.04
C CYS A 99 -5.83 2.00 -5.83
N ASP A 100 -6.70 1.11 -6.32
CA ASP A 100 -7.90 1.48 -7.08
C ASP A 100 -8.85 2.44 -6.33
N GLU A 101 -9.65 3.20 -7.09
CA GLU A 101 -10.65 4.10 -6.51
C GLU A 101 -11.63 3.35 -5.59
N GLY A 102 -11.85 3.89 -4.38
CA GLY A 102 -12.73 3.28 -3.38
C GLY A 102 -12.04 2.27 -2.47
N TYR A 103 -10.76 1.99 -2.67
CA TYR A 103 -9.98 1.11 -1.80
C TYR A 103 -9.88 1.64 -0.36
N TYR A 104 -9.71 2.96 -0.19
CA TYR A 104 -9.58 3.60 1.10
C TYR A 104 -10.89 4.25 1.57
N ARG A 105 -11.20 4.07 2.85
CA ARG A 105 -12.31 4.69 3.58
C ARG A 105 -11.77 5.55 4.71
N GLU A 106 -12.37 6.71 4.97
CA GLU A 106 -11.97 7.57 6.09
C GLU A 106 -12.97 7.55 7.26
N TYR A 107 -12.42 7.67 8.47
CA TYR A 107 -13.17 7.70 9.71
C TYR A 107 -12.61 8.76 10.65
N THR A 108 -13.50 9.48 11.30
CA THR A 108 -13.15 10.52 12.27
C THR A 108 -12.64 9.89 13.55
N VAL A 109 -11.50 10.39 14.03
CA VAL A 109 -11.04 10.16 15.41
C VAL A 109 -11.37 11.39 16.20
N GLU A 110 -12.18 11.23 17.26
CA GLU A 110 -12.61 12.38 18.06
C GLU A 110 -11.40 13.11 18.69
N THR A 111 -11.50 14.44 18.73
CA THR A 111 -10.53 15.28 19.43
C THR A 111 -11.22 15.83 20.68
N PRO A 112 -10.84 15.37 21.89
CA PRO A 112 -11.50 15.79 23.12
C PRO A 112 -11.57 17.30 23.27
N GLY A 113 -12.79 17.81 23.49
CA GLY A 113 -13.06 19.23 23.67
C GLY A 113 -13.08 20.06 22.38
N SER A 114 -12.99 19.44 21.20
CA SER A 114 -13.28 20.11 19.94
C SER A 114 -14.79 20.27 19.75
N ASP A 115 -15.21 21.39 19.17
CA ASP A 115 -16.59 21.63 18.72
C ASP A 115 -16.85 21.11 17.29
N ASP A 116 -15.80 20.60 16.62
CA ASP A 116 -15.82 20.05 15.27
C ASP A 116 -15.16 18.66 15.21
N ARG A 117 -15.10 18.08 14.00
CA ARG A 117 -14.47 16.77 13.73
C ARG A 117 -12.97 16.71 14.04
N GLY A 118 -12.31 17.84 14.29
CA GLY A 118 -10.87 17.93 14.46
C GLY A 118 -10.09 17.50 13.21
N ALA A 119 -8.78 17.32 13.39
CA ALA A 119 -7.85 16.93 12.33
C ALA A 119 -7.54 15.43 12.27
N ARG A 120 -7.93 14.67 13.30
CA ARG A 120 -7.52 13.27 13.47
C ARG A 120 -8.40 12.31 12.69
N ARG A 121 -7.81 11.34 11.99
CA ARG A 121 -8.54 10.34 11.20
C ARG A 121 -7.87 8.99 11.29
N ILE A 122 -8.67 7.95 11.09
CA ILE A 122 -8.20 6.66 10.60
C ILE A 122 -8.60 6.55 9.13
N VAL A 123 -7.68 6.13 8.27
CA VAL A 123 -7.95 5.71 6.90
C VAL A 123 -7.78 4.19 6.84
N ALA A 124 -8.86 3.46 6.56
CA ALA A 124 -8.82 2.00 6.41
C ALA A 124 -8.72 1.65 4.92
N GLY A 125 -7.77 0.81 4.57
CA GLY A 125 -7.71 0.19 3.25
C GLY A 125 -8.40 -1.17 3.26
N SER A 126 -8.96 -1.55 2.10
CA SER A 126 -9.70 -2.82 1.99
C SER A 126 -8.82 -4.08 2.12
N GLY A 127 -7.50 -3.93 2.14
CA GLY A 127 -6.56 -5.01 2.43
C GLY A 127 -6.41 -5.35 3.91
N GLY A 128 -6.92 -4.51 4.82
CA GLY A 128 -6.81 -4.72 6.27
C GLY A 128 -5.77 -3.82 6.95
N GLU A 129 -5.10 -2.97 6.19
CA GLU A 129 -4.24 -1.90 6.67
C GLU A 129 -5.05 -0.70 7.18
N TYR A 130 -4.60 -0.13 8.30
CA TYR A 130 -5.18 1.08 8.88
C TYR A 130 -4.08 2.12 9.07
N PHE A 131 -4.35 3.34 8.64
CA PHE A 131 -3.43 4.47 8.77
C PHE A 131 -4.03 5.52 9.69
N TYR A 132 -3.23 6.04 10.60
CA TYR A 132 -3.62 7.17 11.45
C TYR A 132 -2.98 8.46 10.96
N THR A 133 -3.75 9.54 10.98
CA THR A 133 -3.27 10.92 10.79
C THR A 133 -3.79 11.78 11.93
N ASP A 134 -2.96 12.63 12.51
CA ASP A 134 -3.34 13.64 13.49
C ASP A 134 -3.35 15.07 12.92
N ASP A 135 -3.00 15.22 11.65
CA ASP A 135 -2.71 16.47 10.97
C ASP A 135 -3.54 16.71 9.70
N HIS A 136 -4.69 16.04 9.61
CA HIS A 136 -5.65 16.16 8.51
C HIS A 136 -5.01 15.80 7.16
N TYR A 137 -4.47 14.58 7.09
CA TYR A 137 -3.90 13.92 5.92
C TYR A 137 -2.58 14.51 5.41
N ALA A 138 -1.87 15.29 6.24
CA ALA A 138 -0.55 15.80 5.85
C ALA A 138 0.56 14.77 6.09
N SER A 139 0.37 13.85 7.03
CA SER A 139 1.21 12.68 7.27
C SER A 139 0.41 11.50 7.80
N PHE A 140 1.00 10.30 7.69
CA PHE A 140 0.38 9.06 8.12
C PHE A 140 1.37 8.17 8.86
N ILE A 141 0.86 7.44 9.84
CA ILE A 141 1.53 6.28 10.46
C ILE A 141 0.68 5.04 10.22
N LEU A 142 1.32 3.88 10.08
CA LEU A 142 0.64 2.60 10.03
C LEU A 142 0.26 2.17 11.45
N ILE A 143 -0.97 1.72 11.63
CA ILE A 143 -1.48 1.23 12.91
C ILE A 143 -1.20 -0.28 12.99
N ASP A 144 -0.48 -0.71 14.03
CA ASP A 144 -0.39 -2.12 14.41
C ASP A 144 -1.51 -2.44 15.41
N THR A 145 -2.57 -3.10 14.94
CA THR A 145 -3.76 -3.37 15.75
C THR A 145 -3.57 -4.54 16.73
N GLY A 146 -2.45 -5.29 16.66
CA GLY A 146 -2.09 -6.34 17.62
C GLY A 146 -2.92 -7.63 17.56
N ASP A 147 -4.10 -7.60 16.94
CA ASP A 147 -4.81 -8.72 16.31
C ASP A 147 -4.19 -9.10 14.95
N GLY A 148 -3.09 -8.45 14.59
CA GLY A 148 -2.40 -8.57 13.32
C GLY A 148 -3.22 -7.84 12.26
N GLY A 149 -3.19 -6.51 12.28
CA GLY A 149 -3.52 -5.64 11.13
C GLY A 149 -2.60 -5.97 9.96
N THR A 150 -2.74 -7.19 9.49
CA THR A 150 -1.93 -7.83 8.48
C THR A 150 -2.39 -7.11 7.22
N PRO A 151 -1.46 -6.59 6.39
CA PRO A 151 -1.74 -6.54 4.96
C PRO A 151 -2.41 -7.88 4.58
N PRO A 152 -3.28 -7.96 3.56
CA PRO A 152 -3.83 -9.25 3.16
C PRO A 152 -2.64 -10.20 3.10
N PRO A 153 -2.65 -11.35 3.83
CA PRO A 153 -1.43 -12.09 4.17
C PRO A 153 -0.60 -12.11 2.91
N GLN A 154 0.60 -11.51 2.94
CA GLN A 154 1.47 -11.47 1.75
C GLN A 154 1.33 -12.85 1.14
N GLU A 155 0.76 -12.94 -0.07
CA GLU A 155 0.39 -14.24 -0.60
C GLU A 155 1.58 -15.16 -0.36
N PRO A 156 1.38 -16.28 0.36
CA PRO A 156 2.49 -17.04 0.91
C PRO A 156 3.52 -17.22 -0.19
N ALA A 157 4.79 -16.92 0.10
CA ALA A 157 5.80 -16.89 -0.94
C ALA A 157 5.75 -18.20 -1.72
N CYS A 158 5.98 -18.14 -3.02
CA CYS A 158 5.99 -19.35 -3.84
C CYS A 158 6.83 -20.45 -3.17
N GLY A 159 6.25 -21.64 -3.02
CA GLY A 159 6.86 -22.76 -2.28
C GLY A 159 6.65 -22.80 -0.77
N ASP A 160 5.98 -21.82 -0.17
CA ASP A 160 5.70 -21.82 1.27
C ASP A 160 4.62 -22.85 1.65
N THR A 161 5.05 -23.97 2.23
CA THR A 161 4.18 -25.04 2.72
C THR A 161 3.87 -24.94 4.21
N SER A 162 4.21 -23.83 4.88
CA SER A 162 4.07 -23.69 6.34
C SER A 162 2.60 -23.72 6.81
N GLY A 163 1.66 -23.46 5.91
CA GLY A 163 0.21 -23.58 6.16
C GLY A 163 -0.34 -25.01 6.10
N LEU A 164 0.45 -26.01 5.71
CA LEU A 164 0.01 -27.40 5.61
C LEU A 164 0.31 -28.20 6.87
N ASP A 165 -0.53 -29.19 7.16
CA ASP A 165 -0.19 -30.23 8.13
C ASP A 165 1.11 -30.94 7.70
N THR A 166 1.98 -31.25 8.65
CA THR A 166 3.26 -31.91 8.36
C THR A 166 3.17 -33.42 8.57
N VAL A 167 3.78 -34.20 7.67
CA VAL A 167 3.90 -35.66 7.75
C VAL A 167 5.37 -36.08 7.67
N ALA A 168 5.75 -37.04 8.51
CA ALA A 168 7.11 -37.56 8.50
C ALA A 168 7.35 -38.44 7.27
N LEU A 169 8.47 -38.25 6.56
CA LEU A 169 8.83 -39.09 5.41
C LEU A 169 8.83 -40.59 5.78
N SER A 170 9.37 -40.91 6.95
CA SER A 170 9.41 -42.27 7.50
C SER A 170 8.02 -42.89 7.75
N SER A 171 6.96 -42.09 7.83
CA SER A 171 5.57 -42.54 8.02
C SER A 171 4.81 -42.78 6.72
N LEU A 172 5.34 -42.32 5.58
CA LEU A 172 4.73 -42.52 4.27
C LEU A 172 4.82 -43.99 3.82
N SER A 173 4.04 -44.37 2.81
CA SER A 173 4.16 -45.69 2.17
C SER A 173 5.55 -45.87 1.54
N GLN A 174 6.03 -47.12 1.39
CA GLN A 174 7.33 -47.37 0.76
C GLN A 174 7.40 -46.85 -0.68
N GLU A 175 6.28 -46.88 -1.40
CA GLU A 175 6.18 -46.33 -2.75
C GLU A 175 6.31 -44.81 -2.74
N ALA A 176 5.62 -44.12 -1.83
CA ALA A 176 5.76 -42.68 -1.66
C ALA A 176 7.21 -42.29 -1.27
N GLN A 177 7.82 -43.02 -0.34
CA GLN A 177 9.22 -42.80 0.05
C GLN A 177 10.19 -42.95 -1.14
N ALA A 178 9.97 -43.93 -2.00
CA ALA A 178 10.77 -44.13 -3.20
C ALA A 178 10.61 -42.97 -4.20
N VAL A 179 9.38 -42.51 -4.43
CA VAL A 179 9.11 -41.35 -5.30
C VAL A 179 9.76 -40.08 -4.74
N VAL A 180 9.64 -39.81 -3.44
CA VAL A 180 10.30 -38.66 -2.80
C VAL A 180 11.82 -38.75 -2.95
N ALA A 181 12.41 -39.95 -2.83
CA ALA A 181 13.85 -40.14 -3.03
C ALA A 181 14.29 -39.84 -4.48
N ASP A 182 13.51 -40.28 -5.47
CA ASP A 182 13.79 -40.00 -6.90
C ASP A 182 13.66 -38.50 -7.21
N VAL A 183 12.63 -37.83 -6.70
CA VAL A 183 12.43 -36.38 -6.82
C VAL A 183 13.60 -35.62 -6.21
N ARG A 184 14.02 -35.96 -5.00
CA ARG A 184 15.22 -35.36 -4.36
C ARG A 184 16.51 -35.69 -5.11
N GLY A 185 16.52 -36.76 -5.91
CA GLY A 185 17.58 -37.11 -6.85
C GLY A 185 17.56 -36.33 -8.17
N GLY A 186 16.58 -35.44 -8.36
CA GLY A 186 16.43 -34.59 -9.54
C GLY A 186 15.51 -35.18 -10.62
N ALA A 187 14.65 -36.14 -10.28
CA ALA A 187 13.60 -36.57 -11.19
C ALA A 187 12.65 -35.40 -11.50
N THR A 188 12.23 -35.29 -12.77
CA THR A 188 11.30 -34.26 -13.24
C THR A 188 9.96 -34.87 -13.62
N GLY A 189 8.87 -34.17 -13.33
CA GLY A 189 7.49 -34.58 -13.61
C GLY A 189 6.77 -33.59 -14.53
N PRO A 190 5.54 -33.92 -14.97
CA PRO A 190 4.63 -32.93 -15.54
C PRO A 190 4.35 -31.82 -14.51
N THR A 191 3.98 -30.64 -14.99
CA THR A 191 3.54 -29.53 -14.14
C THR A 191 2.29 -29.92 -13.35
N TYR A 192 2.30 -29.70 -12.05
CA TYR A 192 1.10 -29.72 -11.22
C TYR A 192 0.31 -28.43 -11.47
N GLU A 193 -0.96 -28.57 -11.85
CA GLU A 193 -1.86 -27.43 -11.97
C GLU A 193 -2.58 -27.27 -10.63
N ASN A 194 -2.28 -26.20 -9.88
CA ASN A 194 -2.85 -25.87 -8.57
C ASN A 194 -4.33 -25.45 -8.67
N ARG A 195 -5.19 -26.33 -9.18
CA ARG A 195 -6.63 -26.06 -9.40
C ARG A 195 -7.40 -26.04 -8.09
N GLU A 196 -6.87 -26.72 -7.08
CA GLU A 196 -7.43 -26.76 -5.73
C GLU A 196 -7.17 -25.45 -4.97
N GLY A 197 -6.15 -24.67 -5.37
CA GLY A 197 -5.77 -23.42 -4.71
C GLY A 197 -5.25 -23.61 -3.28
N VAL A 198 -4.70 -24.80 -2.98
CA VAL A 198 -4.20 -25.15 -1.64
C VAL A 198 -2.74 -24.74 -1.47
N LEU A 199 -1.93 -24.87 -2.52
CA LEU A 199 -0.56 -24.37 -2.54
C LEU A 199 -0.54 -22.89 -2.94
N PRO A 200 0.51 -22.13 -2.60
CA PRO A 200 0.68 -20.77 -3.09
C PRO A 200 0.70 -20.69 -4.62
N ASP A 201 0.25 -19.56 -5.17
CA ASP A 201 0.36 -19.31 -6.61
C ASP A 201 1.81 -18.99 -7.01
N CYS A 202 2.27 -19.63 -8.08
CA CYS A 202 3.65 -19.63 -8.53
C CYS A 202 3.73 -19.49 -10.05
N ASP A 203 4.93 -19.19 -10.55
CA ASP A 203 5.22 -19.24 -11.99
C ASP A 203 4.91 -20.63 -12.57
N ALA A 204 4.44 -20.64 -13.82
CA ALA A 204 4.09 -21.87 -14.50
C ALA A 204 5.28 -22.83 -14.58
N GLY A 205 5.09 -24.05 -14.06
CA GLY A 205 6.14 -25.09 -14.03
C GLY A 205 6.83 -25.24 -12.69
N TYR A 206 6.60 -24.34 -11.73
CA TYR A 206 7.22 -24.39 -10.42
C TYR A 206 6.93 -25.71 -9.68
N TYR A 207 5.64 -26.05 -9.57
CA TYR A 207 5.23 -27.34 -9.01
C TYR A 207 5.20 -28.44 -10.07
N GLN A 208 5.81 -29.58 -9.75
CA GLN A 208 5.81 -30.79 -10.56
C GLN A 208 5.09 -31.92 -9.83
N LEU A 209 4.35 -32.72 -10.59
CA LEU A 209 3.51 -33.80 -10.10
C LEU A 209 4.14 -35.16 -10.37
N PHE A 210 4.08 -36.04 -9.36
CA PHE A 210 4.55 -37.41 -9.44
C PHE A 210 3.48 -38.37 -8.90
N ASP A 211 3.16 -39.38 -9.68
CA ASP A 211 2.21 -40.42 -9.28
C ASP A 211 2.84 -41.35 -8.23
N VAL A 212 2.07 -41.65 -7.18
CA VAL A 212 2.38 -42.71 -6.22
C VAL A 212 1.24 -43.73 -6.30
N GLY A 213 1.49 -44.86 -6.95
CA GLY A 213 0.42 -45.83 -7.22
C GLY A 213 -0.71 -45.23 -8.06
N SER A 214 -1.97 -45.47 -7.67
CA SER A 214 -3.13 -44.97 -8.40
C SER A 214 -3.79 -43.73 -7.79
N GLU A 215 -3.73 -43.57 -6.47
CA GLU A 215 -4.48 -42.54 -5.75
C GLU A 215 -3.57 -41.43 -5.22
N ASP A 216 -2.45 -41.82 -4.63
CA ASP A 216 -1.53 -40.89 -3.98
C ASP A 216 -0.72 -40.06 -4.97
N ARG A 217 -0.33 -38.86 -4.58
CA ARG A 217 0.58 -38.00 -5.36
C ARG A 217 1.65 -37.41 -4.48
N VAL A 218 2.81 -37.17 -5.09
CA VAL A 218 3.84 -36.29 -4.57
C VAL A 218 3.90 -35.08 -5.48
N ILE A 219 3.90 -33.89 -4.89
CA ILE A 219 4.11 -32.62 -5.56
C ILE A 219 5.42 -32.05 -5.04
N SER A 220 6.29 -31.57 -5.93
CA SER A 220 7.54 -30.91 -5.55
C SER A 220 7.62 -29.53 -6.17
N GLY A 221 8.14 -28.55 -5.44
CA GLY A 221 8.51 -27.26 -6.05
C GLY A 221 10.00 -27.16 -6.36
N GLU A 222 10.38 -26.05 -6.98
CA GLU A 222 11.75 -25.83 -7.47
C GLU A 222 12.76 -25.63 -6.33
N ASP A 223 12.30 -25.16 -5.16
CA ASP A 223 13.14 -24.93 -3.98
C ASP A 223 13.30 -26.18 -3.09
N GLY A 224 12.69 -27.30 -3.49
CA GLY A 224 12.89 -28.62 -2.92
C GLY A 224 11.92 -29.01 -1.81
N GLU A 225 10.88 -28.21 -1.57
CA GLU A 225 9.72 -28.61 -0.78
C GLU A 225 8.98 -29.78 -1.44
N ILE A 226 8.40 -30.63 -0.58
CA ILE A 226 7.71 -31.85 -1.00
C ILE A 226 6.36 -31.88 -0.29
N VAL A 227 5.30 -32.04 -1.06
CA VAL A 227 3.92 -32.15 -0.57
C VAL A 227 3.37 -33.51 -0.99
N TYR A 228 2.67 -34.18 -0.08
CA TYR A 228 2.05 -35.48 -0.30
C TYR A 228 0.53 -35.37 -0.22
N THR A 229 -0.15 -35.97 -1.20
CA THR A 229 -1.62 -36.06 -1.22
C THR A 229 -2.02 -37.54 -1.21
N PRO A 230 -2.45 -38.11 -0.07
CA PRO A 230 -2.78 -39.55 0.05
C PRO A 230 -4.12 -39.93 -0.60
N ASP A 231 -4.88 -38.95 -1.08
CA ASP A 231 -6.29 -39.09 -1.43
C ASP A 231 -6.65 -38.24 -2.65
N HIS A 232 -5.73 -38.20 -3.63
CA HIS A 232 -5.93 -37.60 -4.94
C HIS A 232 -6.41 -36.14 -4.87
N TYR A 233 -5.58 -35.29 -4.24
CA TYR A 233 -5.79 -33.85 -4.04
C TYR A 233 -6.91 -33.45 -3.07
N THR A 234 -7.39 -34.37 -2.22
CA THR A 234 -8.36 -33.99 -1.17
C THR A 234 -7.64 -33.42 0.05
N THR A 235 -6.49 -33.98 0.41
CA THR A 235 -5.63 -33.58 1.53
C THR A 235 -4.22 -33.29 1.02
N PHE A 236 -3.59 -32.25 1.57
CA PHE A 236 -2.21 -31.87 1.27
C PHE A 236 -1.41 -31.80 2.57
N GLN A 237 -0.27 -32.49 2.60
CA GLN A 237 0.61 -32.51 3.77
C GLN A 237 2.04 -32.18 3.33
N ALA A 238 2.69 -31.25 4.03
CA ALA A 238 4.12 -30.99 3.84
C ALA A 238 4.92 -32.18 4.37
N VAL A 239 5.84 -32.71 3.56
CA VAL A 239 6.68 -33.85 3.97
C VAL A 239 7.92 -33.33 4.67
N ASP A 240 8.08 -33.69 5.95
CA ASP A 240 9.36 -33.50 6.64
C ASP A 240 10.37 -34.55 6.15
N VAL A 241 11.19 -34.15 5.19
CA VAL A 241 12.20 -35.01 4.54
C VAL A 241 13.41 -35.35 5.41
N ASN A 242 13.49 -34.80 6.63
CA ASN A 242 14.58 -35.04 7.57
C ASN A 242 14.15 -35.95 8.76
N SER A 243 12.94 -36.51 8.70
CA SER A 243 12.31 -37.33 9.76
C SER A 243 12.15 -38.81 9.43
#